data_AF-A0A177A3Z0-F1
#
_entry.id   AF-A0A177A3Z0-F1
#
_cell.length_a   1.000
_cell.length_b   1.000
_cell.length_c   1.000
_cell.angle_alpha   90.00
_cell.angle_beta   90.00
_cell.angle_gamma   90.00
#
_symmetry.space_group_name_H-M   'P 1'
#
loop_
_entity.id
_entity.type
_entity.pdbx_description
1 polymer ?
#
loop_
_entity_poly.entity_id
_entity_poly.type
_entity_poly.pdbx_seq_one_letter_code
_entity_poly.pdbx_strand_id
1 'polypeptide(L)'
;MAISNFLNPSDEERDIQDGTPSEDEILQEVIDEHLGLQQTQDDDEEELQERSLHSVKSARQALQVLIEFTEEQEALQLDYLRGLEHLEFALEALDQESQVQSTLDTWIT
;
A
#
# COMPACT_ATOMS: atom_id res chain seq x y z
N MET A 1 -32.60 36.57 -22.10
CA MET A 1 -31.16 36.52 -21.81
C MET A 1 -30.58 35.39 -22.63
N ALA A 2 -29.59 35.66 -23.50
CA ALA A 2 -28.96 34.66 -24.35
C ALA A 2 -27.55 34.34 -23.79
N ILE A 3 -27.24 33.05 -23.62
CA ILE A 3 -26.03 32.53 -22.97
C ILE A 3 -24.88 32.39 -24.00
N SER A 4 -24.71 33.38 -24.88
CA SER A 4 -23.77 33.28 -26.01
C SER A 4 -22.42 33.97 -25.75
N ASN A 5 -21.93 33.96 -24.51
CA ASN A 5 -20.62 34.52 -24.18
C ASN A 5 -19.83 33.71 -23.13
N PHE A 6 -20.04 32.39 -23.10
CA PHE A 6 -19.28 31.45 -22.25
C PHE A 6 -18.24 30.64 -23.03
N LEU A 7 -17.81 31.14 -24.20
CA LEU A 7 -16.59 30.65 -24.83
C LEU A 7 -15.50 31.66 -24.49
N ASN A 8 -14.50 31.16 -23.78
CA ASN A 8 -13.25 31.86 -23.51
C ASN A 8 -12.74 32.42 -24.85
N PRO A 9 -12.43 33.73 -24.97
CA PRO A 9 -11.76 34.22 -26.17
C PRO A 9 -10.46 33.43 -26.33
N SER A 10 -10.30 32.78 -27.49
CA SER A 10 -9.06 32.14 -27.87
C SER A 10 -8.04 33.25 -28.15
N ASP A 11 -7.28 33.63 -27.12
CA ASP A 11 -6.09 34.43 -27.32
C ASP A 11 -5.07 33.57 -28.09
N GLU A 12 -5.00 33.87 -29.38
CA GLU A 12 -3.88 33.54 -30.25
C GLU A 12 -2.68 34.39 -29.83
N GLU A 13 -1.59 33.75 -29.42
CA GLU A 13 -0.25 34.30 -29.63
C GLU A 13 0.76 33.13 -29.67
N ARG A 14 0.93 32.58 -30.87
CA ARG A 14 2.10 31.78 -31.23
C ARG A 14 3.17 32.72 -31.74
N ASP A 15 4.20 32.92 -30.92
CA ASP A 15 5.58 33.29 -31.27
C ASP A 15 6.31 33.30 -29.91
N ILE A 16 7.49 32.72 -29.67
CA ILE A 16 8.76 32.81 -30.39
C ILE A 16 9.63 31.62 -29.91
N GLN A 17 10.34 31.00 -30.85
CA GLN A 17 11.38 30.00 -30.60
C GLN A 17 12.64 30.67 -30.01
N ASP A 18 13.02 30.36 -28.76
CA ASP A 18 14.42 30.55 -28.28
C ASP A 18 14.74 29.70 -27.02
N GLY A 19 15.50 28.61 -27.22
CA GLY A 19 16.50 28.09 -26.26
C GLY A 19 16.14 27.65 -24.83
N THR A 20 14.90 27.79 -24.35
CA THR A 20 14.49 27.32 -23.02
C THR A 20 13.61 26.08 -23.12
N PRO A 21 13.85 25.02 -22.33
CA PRO A 21 12.93 23.90 -22.28
C PRO A 21 11.54 24.43 -21.92
N SER A 22 10.51 23.92 -22.60
CA SER A 22 9.14 24.33 -22.32
C SER A 22 8.77 23.95 -20.88
N GLU A 23 7.79 24.64 -20.29
CA GLU A 23 7.29 24.28 -18.95
C GLU A 23 6.89 22.79 -18.88
N ASP A 24 6.36 22.25 -19.98
CA ASP A 24 6.01 20.84 -20.13
C ASP A 24 7.25 19.91 -20.12
N GLU A 25 8.37 20.32 -20.74
CA GLU A 25 9.63 19.55 -20.71
C GLU A 25 10.25 19.53 -19.32
N ILE A 26 10.21 20.66 -18.59
CA ILE A 26 10.72 20.74 -17.21
C ILE A 26 9.88 19.86 -16.28
N LEU A 27 8.55 19.88 -16.44
CA LEU A 27 7.66 19.04 -15.65
C LEU A 27 7.89 17.56 -15.94
N GLN A 28 8.12 17.19 -17.20
CA GLN A 28 8.40 15.80 -17.57
C GLN A 28 9.74 15.32 -16.97
N GLU A 29 10.78 16.15 -16.96
CA GLU A 29 12.06 15.83 -16.33
C GLU A 29 11.91 15.53 -14.82
N VAL A 30 11.15 16.36 -14.09
CA VAL A 30 10.87 16.16 -12.66
C VAL A 30 10.08 14.89 -12.42
N ILE A 31 9.10 14.60 -13.28
CA ILE A 31 8.28 13.38 -13.20
C ILE A 31 9.17 12.15 -13.43
N ASP A 32 10.04 12.17 -14.44
CA ASP A 32 10.92 11.06 -14.78
C ASP A 32 11.99 10.82 -13.70
N GLU A 33 12.47 11.88 -13.04
CA GLU A 33 13.34 11.79 -11.85
C GLU A 33 12.62 11.10 -10.67
N HIS A 34 11.38 11.50 -10.37
CA HIS A 34 10.63 10.95 -9.24
C HIS A 34 10.05 9.55 -9.50
N LEU A 35 9.81 9.20 -10.76
CA LEU A 35 9.42 7.85 -11.17
C LEU A 35 10.63 6.90 -11.27
N GLY A 36 11.85 7.38 -11.04
CA GLY A 36 13.06 6.58 -11.14
C GLY A 36 13.36 6.11 -12.57
N LEU A 37 12.90 6.85 -13.58
CA LEU A 37 13.11 6.51 -14.99
C LEU A 37 14.50 6.93 -15.48
N GLN A 38 15.22 7.76 -14.71
CA GLN A 38 16.66 7.96 -14.90
C GLN A 38 17.39 6.70 -14.43
N GLN A 39 17.77 5.85 -15.40
CA GLN A 39 18.59 4.67 -15.16
C GLN A 39 19.97 5.07 -14.63
N THR A 40 20.11 5.14 -13.31
CA THR A 40 21.39 4.92 -12.63
C THR A 40 21.33 3.57 -11.94
N GLN A 41 22.07 2.66 -12.55
CA GLN A 41 22.49 1.37 -12.04
C GLN A 41 23.16 1.53 -10.67
N ASP A 42 22.53 1.00 -9.62
CA ASP A 42 23.08 0.66 -8.31
C ASP A 42 22.21 -0.54 -7.87
N ASP A 43 22.50 -1.77 -8.30
CA ASP A 43 23.57 -2.67 -7.83
C ASP A 43 23.61 -2.91 -6.32
N ASP A 44 22.44 -2.88 -5.68
CA ASP A 44 22.20 -3.67 -4.47
C ASP A 44 21.10 -4.70 -4.76
N GLU A 45 21.51 -5.86 -5.29
CA GLU A 45 20.82 -7.12 -5.03
C GLU A 45 20.90 -7.41 -3.52
N GLU A 46 20.25 -6.57 -2.70
CA GLU A 46 19.73 -7.06 -1.44
C GLU A 46 18.83 -8.21 -1.85
N GLU A 47 19.22 -9.44 -1.47
CA GLU A 47 18.28 -10.55 -1.35
C GLU A 47 17.09 -10.00 -0.58
N LEU A 48 16.07 -9.53 -1.31
CA LEU A 48 14.72 -9.38 -0.85
C LEU A 48 14.32 -10.80 -0.52
N GLN A 49 14.74 -11.27 0.67
CA GLN A 49 14.27 -12.47 1.30
C GLN A 49 12.76 -12.37 1.14
N GLU A 50 12.22 -13.17 0.23
CA GLU A 50 10.80 -13.18 -0.09
C GLU A 50 10.11 -13.30 1.25
N ARG A 51 9.60 -12.16 1.73
CA ARG A 51 9.15 -12.00 3.10
C ARG A 51 8.00 -12.97 3.20
N SER A 52 8.23 -14.15 3.78
CA SER A 52 7.31 -15.27 3.58
C SER A 52 5.96 -14.82 4.07
N LEU A 53 5.05 -14.56 3.13
CA LEU A 53 3.72 -14.05 3.44
C LEU A 53 2.99 -15.19 4.13
N HIS A 54 3.14 -15.25 5.46
CA HIS A 54 2.46 -16.24 6.26
C HIS A 54 0.96 -15.97 6.15
N SER A 55 0.22 -16.97 5.67
CA SER A 55 -1.24 -16.89 5.66
C SER A 55 -1.79 -16.68 7.07
N VAL A 56 -2.97 -16.05 7.18
CA VAL A 56 -3.69 -15.89 8.46
C VAL A 56 -3.88 -17.25 9.17
N LYS A 57 -4.14 -18.31 8.40
CA LYS A 57 -4.20 -19.68 8.91
C LYS A 57 -2.89 -20.14 9.55
N SER A 58 -1.76 -19.87 8.90
CA SER A 58 -0.44 -20.20 9.44
C SER A 58 -0.15 -19.43 10.72
N ALA A 59 -0.53 -18.15 10.79
CA ALA A 59 -0.38 -17.33 11.97
C ALA A 59 -1.22 -17.84 13.15
N ARG A 60 -2.49 -18.23 12.91
CA ARG A 60 -3.36 -18.83 13.93
C ARG A 60 -2.81 -20.15 14.46
N GLN A 61 -2.32 -21.02 13.58
CA GLN A 61 -1.71 -22.28 14.01
C GLN A 61 -0.46 -22.06 14.88
N ALA A 62 0.37 -21.09 14.53
CA ALA A 62 1.53 -20.74 15.35
C ALA A 62 1.12 -20.20 16.73
N LEU A 63 0.09 -19.35 16.79
CA LEU A 63 -0.46 -18.83 18.05
C LEU A 63 -1.02 -19.92 18.94
N GLN A 64 -1.79 -20.85 18.37
CA GLN A 64 -2.32 -22.01 19.11
C GLN A 64 -1.19 -22.78 19.81
N VAL A 65 -0.11 -23.08 19.08
CA VAL A 65 1.06 -23.79 19.65
C VAL A 65 1.72 -22.98 20.76
N LEU A 66 1.82 -21.66 20.60
CA LEU A 66 2.40 -20.79 21.62
C LEU A 66 1.53 -20.73 22.87
N ILE A 67 0.20 -20.62 22.73
CA ILE A 67 -0.74 -20.61 23.86
C ILE A 67 -0.60 -21.91 24.63
N GLU A 68 -0.74 -23.06 23.97
CA GLU A 68 -0.61 -24.39 24.59
C GLU A 68 0.74 -24.56 25.30
N PHE A 69 1.83 -24.16 24.64
CA PHE A 69 3.15 -24.16 25.27
C PHE A 69 3.19 -23.26 26.51
N THR A 70 2.65 -22.04 26.43
CA THR A 70 2.68 -21.11 27.57
C THR A 70 1.79 -21.55 28.74
N GLU A 71 0.69 -22.25 28.47
CA GLU A 71 -0.17 -22.84 29.50
C GLU A 71 0.56 -23.94 30.28
N GLU A 72 1.39 -24.73 29.60
CA GLU A 72 2.18 -25.80 30.21
C GLU A 72 3.37 -25.28 31.03
N GLN A 73 3.82 -24.04 30.78
CA GLN A 73 4.95 -23.44 31.48
C GLN A 73 4.51 -22.56 32.67
N GLU A 74 4.54 -23.10 33.88
CA GLU A 74 4.27 -22.33 35.12
C GLU A 74 5.21 -21.13 35.33
N ALA A 75 6.37 -21.11 34.68
CA ALA A 75 7.34 -20.03 34.76
C ALA A 75 6.96 -18.79 33.93
N LEU A 76 6.05 -18.91 32.95
CA LEU A 76 5.64 -17.80 32.10
C LEU A 76 4.53 -16.99 32.77
N GLN A 77 4.62 -15.66 32.65
CA GLN A 77 3.66 -14.77 33.26
C GLN A 77 2.30 -14.84 32.55
N LEU A 78 1.23 -14.77 33.33
CA LEU A 78 -0.15 -14.80 32.86
C LEU A 78 -0.46 -13.65 31.88
N ASP A 79 0.29 -12.55 31.95
CA ASP A 79 0.19 -11.42 31.02
C ASP A 79 0.62 -11.81 29.59
N TYR A 80 1.59 -12.72 29.43
CA TYR A 80 1.99 -13.20 28.10
C TYR A 80 0.90 -14.08 27.47
N LEU A 81 0.32 -14.98 28.25
CA LEU A 81 -0.82 -15.81 27.81
C LEU A 81 -1.98 -14.92 27.35
N ARG A 82 -2.37 -13.93 28.17
CA ARG A 82 -3.44 -12.97 27.82
C ARG A 82 -3.10 -12.15 26.57
N GLY A 83 -1.83 -11.80 26.38
CA GLY A 83 -1.36 -11.14 25.17
C GLY A 83 -1.54 -12.00 23.91
N LEU A 84 -1.25 -13.30 24.02
CA LEU A 84 -1.43 -14.25 22.91
C LEU A 84 -2.91 -14.48 22.58
N GLU A 85 -3.77 -14.65 23.58
CA GLU A 85 -5.23 -14.77 23.40
C GLU A 85 -5.82 -13.51 22.72
N HIS A 86 -5.37 -12.33 23.13
CA HIS A 86 -5.81 -11.08 22.52
C HIS A 86 -5.41 -10.98 21.05
N LEU A 87 -4.19 -11.42 20.72
CA LEU A 87 -3.70 -11.44 19.35
C LEU A 87 -4.47 -12.47 18.49
N GLU A 88 -4.84 -13.61 19.05
CA GLU A 88 -5.72 -14.57 18.37
C GLU A 88 -7.06 -13.94 18.01
N PHE A 89 -7.70 -13.24 18.95
CA PHE A 89 -8.97 -12.55 18.72
C PHE A 89 -8.84 -11.46 17.64
N ALA A 90 -7.76 -10.69 17.65
CA ALA A 90 -7.52 -9.65 16.66
C ALA A 90 -7.36 -10.22 15.24
N LEU A 91 -6.67 -11.36 15.09
CA LEU A 91 -6.56 -12.03 13.79
C LEU A 91 -7.89 -12.58 13.29
N GLU A 92 -8.74 -13.06 14.19
CA GLU A 92 -10.10 -13.51 13.84
C GLU A 92 -10.98 -12.36 13.37
N ALA A 93 -10.87 -11.19 14.01
CA ALA A 93 -11.57 -9.98 13.55
C ALA A 93 -11.12 -9.54 12.15
N LEU A 94 -9.81 -9.57 11.88
CA LEU A 94 -9.25 -9.26 10.56
C LEU A 94 -9.73 -10.21 9.46
N ASP A 95 -9.80 -11.51 9.76
CA ASP A 95 -10.31 -12.51 8.81
C ASP A 95 -11.78 -12.27 8.48
N GLN A 96 -12.60 -11.96 9.50
CA GLN A 96 -14.01 -11.63 9.30
C GLN A 96 -14.20 -10.34 8.48
N GLU A 97 -13.41 -9.31 8.75
CA GLU A 97 -13.47 -8.05 7.99
C GLU A 97 -13.08 -8.25 6.52
N SER A 98 -12.03 -9.04 6.25
CA SER A 98 -11.63 -9.40 4.89
C SER A 98 -12.74 -10.12 4.13
N GLN A 99 -13.47 -11.03 4.78
CA GLN A 99 -14.59 -11.75 4.16
C GLN A 99 -15.75 -10.79 3.83
N VAL A 100 -16.07 -9.86 4.73
CA VAL A 100 -17.12 -8.84 4.50
C VAL A 100 -16.75 -7.94 3.32
N GLN A 101 -15.51 -7.47 3.24
CA GLN A 101 -15.05 -6.65 2.12
C GLN A 101 -15.15 -7.40 0.78
N SER A 102 -14.70 -8.66 0.73
CA SER A 102 -14.83 -9.49 -0.47
C SER A 102 -16.29 -9.66 -0.91
N THR A 103 -17.22 -9.81 0.04
CA THR A 103 -18.65 -9.84 -0.31
C THR A 103 -19.09 -8.52 -0.93
N LEU A 104 -18.78 -7.37 -0.32
CA LEU A 104 -19.14 -6.05 -0.85
C LEU A 104 -18.59 -5.83 -2.27
N ASP A 105 -17.32 -6.18 -2.50
CA ASP A 105 -16.68 -6.05 -3.82
C ASP A 105 -17.40 -6.90 -4.87
N THR A 106 -17.88 -8.09 -4.50
CA THR A 106 -18.65 -8.97 -5.39
C THR A 106 -20.02 -8.39 -5.78
N TRP A 107 -20.61 -7.50 -4.98
CA TRP A 107 -21.89 -6.86 -5.32
C TRP A 107 -21.74 -5.61 -6.20
N ILE A 108 -20.54 -5.01 -6.25
CA ILE A 108 -20.28 -3.76 -6.97
C ILE A 108 -19.89 -4.01 -8.44
N THR A 109 -19.38 -5.20 -8.77
CA THR A 109 -19.10 -5.65 -10.15
C THR A 109 -20.28 -6.33 -10.82
#